data_AF-A0A836QFH7-F1
#
_entry.id   AF-A0A836QFH7-F1
#
_cell.length_a   1.000
_cell.length_b   1.000
_cell.length_c   1.000
_cell.angle_alpha   90.00
_cell.angle_beta   90.00
_cell.angle_gamma   90.00
#
_symmetry.space_group_name_H-M   'P 1'
#
loop_
_entity.id
_entity.type
_entity.pdbx_description
1 polymer ?
#
loop_
_entity_poly.entity_id
_entity_poly.type
_entity_poly.pdbx_seq_one_letter_code
_entity_poly.pdbx_strand_id
1 'polypeptide(L)'
;MNKYRLSIIRIISTAFLFLGLLSAPLMGQSLLVEQAESTIEIKQDNLVRAKAEALKTAKGNVVLQAVARFLDFESMIYLKPLLIQQFFEHPDFYIESIRVISEGNTADLTEFTLNIETRIFHSRLLAAFRKLGLVTEQERIPFMDVYLIYDADHALRQTRVLNLFLEQLQIRLRPYRIRTRVILTKGRKLPIEAGLPARLALLPLKSAEKRNGTNVALLELKLRLSPQPEKSPQGKLIAQLIFWSQKRDFSESSISTTMATAEISYKTWNTNVIIPEILDQLLLQWTPVMQHIVTVNQVSGAQVKLKFKGLPGPIEEQQLIKTLFRNNPRWKKLSLDTISSNFVSYKALFLGPLKQIIQEFRSPKNAPFRITSVNWEDNDLVVQVEWNEVPMPLELFETTLTDDVFSEIDSEENYIPEPEYQVPLRTFKQTFKLPFAKAVYDHIRHRGDSTLFRIEVPKNMNVNEENKLINLAWFRLGTTHLNPELTIFDQNRNRKKSYLLRRRKQFTFQYRIPVGQEAFYLRISDEVGFLKGVAGSYQSFHYVLTAN
;
A
#
# COMPACT_ATOMS: atom_id res chain seq x y z
N MET A 1 26.76 -26.37 -13.22
CA MET A 1 26.00 -25.13 -13.00
C MET A 1 24.49 -25.18 -13.36
N ASN A 2 23.94 -26.29 -13.89
CA ASN A 2 22.50 -26.40 -14.24
C ASN A 2 21.63 -27.19 -13.24
N LYS A 3 22.21 -27.87 -12.24
CA LYS A 3 21.44 -28.66 -11.25
C LYS A 3 20.94 -27.85 -10.04
N TYR A 4 21.59 -26.74 -9.70
CA TYR A 4 21.20 -25.87 -8.58
C TYR A 4 19.94 -25.02 -8.84
N ARG A 5 19.60 -24.74 -10.11
CA ARG A 5 18.38 -23.98 -10.45
C ARG A 5 17.09 -24.81 -10.35
N LEU A 6 17.16 -26.14 -10.52
CA LEU A 6 15.98 -27.01 -10.47
C LEU A 6 15.51 -27.37 -9.04
N SER A 7 16.41 -27.37 -8.06
CA SER A 7 16.06 -27.70 -6.66
C SER A 7 15.18 -26.61 -6.01
N ILE A 8 15.53 -25.34 -6.26
CA ILE A 8 14.78 -24.17 -5.80
C ILE A 8 13.37 -24.11 -6.42
N ILE A 9 13.18 -24.66 -7.64
CA ILE A 9 11.87 -24.68 -8.34
C ILE A 9 10.85 -25.58 -7.63
N ARG A 10 11.28 -26.71 -7.06
CA ARG A 10 10.36 -27.62 -6.34
C ARG A 10 10.01 -27.10 -4.96
N ILE A 11 10.98 -26.60 -4.18
CA ILE A 11 10.76 -26.13 -2.81
C ILE A 11 9.87 -24.88 -2.79
N ILE A 12 10.02 -23.97 -3.76
CA ILE A 12 9.13 -22.79 -3.89
C ILE A 12 7.70 -23.22 -4.28
N SER A 13 7.53 -24.23 -5.14
CA SER A 13 6.18 -24.66 -5.58
C SER A 13 5.41 -25.42 -4.50
N THR A 14 6.08 -26.23 -3.66
CA THR A 14 5.42 -26.92 -2.53
C THR A 14 5.22 -26.02 -1.32
N ALA A 15 6.10 -25.03 -1.06
CA ALA A 15 5.88 -24.03 -0.01
C ALA A 15 4.73 -23.06 -0.34
N PHE A 16 4.55 -22.70 -1.62
CA PHE A 16 3.41 -21.88 -2.08
C PHE A 16 2.05 -22.57 -1.92
N LEU A 17 2.00 -23.91 -2.01
CA LEU A 17 0.76 -24.68 -1.94
C LEU A 17 0.25 -24.92 -0.51
N PHE A 18 1.14 -24.95 0.49
CA PHE A 18 0.75 -25.25 1.88
C PHE A 18 0.61 -24.03 2.80
N LEU A 19 1.32 -22.91 2.57
CA LEU A 19 1.16 -21.71 3.41
C LEU A 19 0.01 -20.78 2.99
N GLY A 20 -0.50 -20.90 1.76
CA GLY A 20 -1.63 -20.10 1.27
C GLY A 20 -2.99 -20.45 1.90
N LEU A 21 -3.12 -21.59 2.60
CA LEU A 21 -4.39 -22.10 3.10
C LEU A 21 -4.63 -21.87 4.61
N LEU A 22 -3.63 -21.47 5.40
CA LEU A 22 -3.73 -21.46 6.87
C LEU A 22 -3.55 -20.09 7.53
N SER A 23 -3.48 -19.00 6.78
CA SER A 23 -3.50 -17.64 7.37
C SER A 23 -4.41 -16.70 6.59
N ALA A 24 -5.70 -16.72 6.93
CA ALA A 24 -6.61 -15.63 6.60
C ALA A 24 -6.70 -14.66 7.78
N PRO A 25 -5.84 -13.62 7.88
CA PRO A 25 -6.15 -12.49 8.73
C PRO A 25 -7.06 -11.52 7.99
N LEU A 26 -8.00 -10.96 8.76
CA LEU A 26 -9.00 -9.98 8.36
C LEU A 26 -8.39 -8.81 7.56
N MET A 27 -8.91 -8.59 6.36
CA MET A 27 -8.67 -7.39 5.55
C MET A 27 -8.92 -6.14 6.39
N GLY A 28 -7.84 -5.44 6.77
CA GLY A 28 -7.93 -4.27 7.66
C GLY A 28 -6.69 -3.98 8.51
N GLN A 29 -5.69 -4.88 8.54
CA GLN A 29 -4.40 -4.58 9.16
C GLN A 29 -3.54 -3.74 8.20
N SER A 30 -2.95 -2.62 8.63
CA SER A 30 -1.97 -1.92 7.79
C SER A 30 -0.65 -2.68 7.65
N LEU A 31 -0.46 -3.72 8.46
CA LEU A 31 0.71 -4.56 8.51
C LEU A 31 0.28 -5.98 8.25
N LEU A 32 0.93 -6.65 7.30
CA LEU A 32 0.82 -8.08 7.08
C LEU A 32 1.88 -8.77 7.93
N VAL A 33 1.55 -9.92 8.51
CA VAL A 33 2.52 -10.76 9.20
C VAL A 33 2.77 -11.99 8.34
N GLU A 34 4.04 -12.23 8.01
CA GLU A 34 4.49 -13.37 7.21
C GLU A 34 5.73 -14.00 7.83
N GLN A 35 5.86 -15.32 7.64
CA GLN A 35 7.01 -16.08 8.09
C GLN A 35 7.68 -16.78 6.91
N ALA A 36 9.02 -16.76 6.89
CA ALA A 36 9.77 -17.54 5.91
C ALA A 36 11.01 -18.15 6.53
N GLU A 37 11.30 -19.34 6.03
CA GLU A 37 12.54 -20.05 6.28
C GLU A 37 13.44 -19.95 5.05
N SER A 38 14.75 -19.88 5.29
CA SER A 38 15.79 -19.93 4.27
C SER A 38 16.96 -20.76 4.74
N THR A 39 17.43 -21.66 3.88
CA THR A 39 18.63 -22.47 4.11
C THR A 39 19.67 -22.15 3.04
N ILE A 40 20.89 -21.83 3.46
CA ILE A 40 22.01 -21.42 2.61
C ILE A 40 23.25 -22.24 2.94
N GLU A 41 23.94 -22.71 1.91
CA GLU A 41 25.23 -23.40 2.02
C GLU A 41 26.31 -22.46 2.56
N ILE A 42 27.06 -22.91 3.57
CA ILE A 42 28.21 -22.22 4.13
C ILE A 42 29.42 -22.49 3.23
N LYS A 43 29.77 -21.49 2.41
CA LYS A 43 30.93 -21.58 1.52
C LYS A 43 32.17 -21.03 2.21
N GLN A 44 33.27 -21.79 2.14
CA GLN A 44 34.58 -21.41 2.67
C GLN A 44 34.52 -21.06 4.16
N ASP A 45 33.72 -21.80 4.94
CA ASP A 45 33.51 -21.61 6.38
C ASP A 45 33.06 -20.20 6.78
N ASN A 46 32.53 -19.41 5.84
CA ASN A 46 32.10 -18.04 6.08
C ASN A 46 30.64 -17.98 6.54
N LEU A 47 30.43 -18.28 7.81
CA LEU A 47 29.10 -18.24 8.44
C LEU A 47 28.46 -16.84 8.36
N VAL A 48 29.23 -15.77 8.48
CA VAL A 48 28.71 -14.39 8.42
C VAL A 48 28.06 -14.12 7.06
N ARG A 49 28.71 -14.55 5.99
CA ARG A 49 28.16 -14.46 4.63
C ARG A 49 26.90 -15.31 4.47
N ALA A 50 26.90 -16.55 4.96
CA ALA A 50 25.74 -17.42 4.91
C ALA A 50 24.55 -16.82 5.67
N LYS A 51 24.77 -16.23 6.85
CA LYS A 51 23.76 -15.50 7.63
C LYS A 51 23.17 -14.32 6.84
N ALA A 52 24.01 -13.52 6.21
CA ALA A 52 23.56 -12.37 5.42
C ALA A 52 22.76 -12.80 4.17
N GLU A 53 23.22 -13.84 3.46
CA GLU A 53 22.51 -14.41 2.30
C GLU A 53 21.18 -15.06 2.69
N ALA A 54 21.14 -15.77 3.82
CA ALA A 54 19.92 -16.37 4.37
C ALA A 54 18.91 -15.26 4.74
N LEU A 55 19.34 -14.25 5.49
CA LEU A 55 18.47 -13.12 5.84
C LEU A 55 17.94 -12.39 4.60
N LYS A 56 18.79 -12.12 3.60
CA LYS A 56 18.34 -11.51 2.33
C LYS A 56 17.28 -12.37 1.64
N THR A 57 17.51 -13.67 1.57
CA THR A 57 16.61 -14.64 0.93
C THR A 57 15.28 -14.74 1.68
N ALA A 58 15.32 -14.86 3.01
CA ALA A 58 14.13 -14.91 3.86
C ALA A 58 13.31 -13.62 3.74
N LYS A 59 13.94 -12.43 3.78
CA LYS A 59 13.28 -11.14 3.55
C LYS A 59 12.60 -11.06 2.18
N GLY A 60 13.28 -11.50 1.13
CA GLY A 60 12.70 -11.52 -0.21
C GLY A 60 11.48 -12.46 -0.29
N ASN A 61 11.59 -13.65 0.33
CA ASN A 61 10.51 -14.64 0.35
C ASN A 61 9.27 -14.15 1.09
N VAL A 62 9.41 -13.57 2.29
CA VAL A 62 8.25 -13.04 3.03
C VAL A 62 7.53 -11.92 2.27
N VAL A 63 8.26 -11.04 1.59
CA VAL A 63 7.63 -9.99 0.78
C VAL A 63 6.91 -10.58 -0.43
N LEU A 64 7.49 -11.57 -1.12
CA LEU A 64 6.81 -12.26 -2.22
C LEU A 64 5.56 -13.05 -1.77
N GLN A 65 5.58 -13.65 -0.59
CA GLN A 65 4.40 -14.28 0.02
C GLN A 65 3.30 -13.25 0.29
N ALA A 66 3.65 -12.09 0.84
CA ALA A 66 2.70 -10.99 1.03
C ALA A 66 2.13 -10.48 -0.31
N VAL A 67 2.96 -10.36 -1.34
CA VAL A 67 2.55 -9.98 -2.71
C VAL A 67 1.57 -10.99 -3.30
N ALA A 68 1.76 -12.29 -3.04
CA ALA A 68 0.87 -13.35 -3.51
C ALA A 68 -0.57 -13.23 -3.00
N ARG A 69 -0.80 -12.51 -1.89
CA ARG A 69 -2.16 -12.23 -1.39
C ARG A 69 -2.98 -11.29 -2.29
N PHE A 70 -2.33 -10.64 -3.27
CA PHE A 70 -2.97 -9.66 -4.15
C PHE A 70 -3.12 -10.10 -5.61
N LEU A 71 -2.49 -11.22 -5.98
CA LEU A 71 -2.43 -11.73 -7.35
C LEU A 71 -2.87 -13.18 -7.38
N ASP A 72 -3.55 -13.57 -8.46
CA ASP A 72 -3.82 -14.98 -8.70
C ASP A 72 -2.51 -15.76 -8.95
N PHE A 73 -2.57 -17.07 -8.75
CA PHE A 73 -1.42 -17.96 -8.89
C PHE A 73 -0.78 -17.88 -10.28
N GLU A 74 -1.57 -17.78 -11.35
CA GLU A 74 -1.05 -17.66 -12.71
C GLU A 74 -0.30 -16.34 -12.88
N SER A 75 -0.86 -15.23 -12.41
CA SER A 75 -0.22 -13.91 -12.41
C SER A 75 1.14 -13.93 -11.68
N MET A 76 1.24 -14.63 -10.54
CA MET A 76 2.52 -14.79 -9.83
C MET A 76 3.59 -15.50 -10.66
N ILE A 77 3.20 -16.50 -11.47
CA ILE A 77 4.12 -17.22 -12.36
C ILE A 77 4.57 -16.31 -13.50
N TYR A 78 3.62 -15.69 -14.21
CA TYR A 78 3.92 -14.97 -15.45
C TYR A 78 4.57 -13.60 -15.22
N LEU A 79 4.37 -13.00 -14.05
CA LEU A 79 5.02 -11.75 -13.67
C LEU A 79 6.31 -11.97 -12.86
N LYS A 80 6.71 -13.22 -12.63
CA LYS A 80 7.84 -13.56 -11.75
C LYS A 80 9.09 -12.69 -11.97
N PRO A 81 9.57 -12.43 -13.21
CA PRO A 81 10.73 -11.56 -13.41
C PRO A 81 10.53 -10.16 -12.82
N LEU A 82 9.37 -9.55 -13.08
CA LEU A 82 9.02 -8.22 -12.57
C LEU A 82 8.87 -8.22 -11.05
N LEU A 83 8.23 -9.25 -10.50
CA LEU A 83 8.01 -9.34 -9.06
C LEU A 83 9.32 -9.53 -8.29
N ILE A 84 10.25 -10.32 -8.83
CA ILE A 84 11.59 -10.47 -8.23
C ILE A 84 12.30 -9.12 -8.22
N GLN A 85 12.37 -8.43 -9.37
CA GLN A 85 13.04 -7.13 -9.46
C GLN A 85 12.43 -6.09 -8.51
N GLN A 86 11.10 -6.02 -8.42
CA GLN A 86 10.42 -4.97 -7.67
C GLN A 86 10.35 -5.25 -6.16
N PHE A 87 10.18 -6.51 -5.76
CA PHE A 87 9.84 -6.88 -4.38
C PHE A 87 10.92 -7.71 -3.69
N PHE A 88 11.58 -8.61 -4.41
CA PHE A 88 12.58 -9.51 -3.82
C PHE A 88 13.97 -8.85 -3.70
N GLU A 89 14.37 -8.04 -4.68
CA GLU A 89 15.70 -7.41 -4.67
C GLU A 89 15.83 -6.28 -3.65
N HIS A 90 14.71 -5.62 -3.31
CA HIS A 90 14.65 -4.51 -2.36
C HIS A 90 13.55 -4.69 -1.29
N PRO A 91 13.60 -5.77 -0.49
CA PRO A 91 12.50 -6.15 0.39
C PRO A 91 12.35 -5.20 1.59
N ASP A 92 13.45 -4.57 2.04
CA ASP A 92 13.47 -3.66 3.20
C ASP A 92 12.54 -2.45 3.04
N PHE A 93 12.24 -2.02 1.80
CA PHE A 93 11.30 -0.93 1.57
C PHE A 93 9.88 -1.28 2.06
N TYR A 94 9.54 -2.57 2.09
CA TYR A 94 8.20 -3.03 2.45
C TYR A 94 8.10 -3.51 3.89
N ILE A 95 9.22 -3.78 4.56
CA ILE A 95 9.27 -4.36 5.90
C ILE A 95 9.26 -3.24 6.96
N GLU A 96 8.46 -3.41 8.00
CA GLU A 96 8.45 -2.59 9.21
C GLU A 96 9.43 -3.14 10.24
N SER A 97 9.30 -4.43 10.56
CA SER A 97 10.10 -5.08 11.60
C SER A 97 10.31 -6.56 11.27
N ILE A 98 11.39 -7.13 11.80
CA ILE A 98 11.76 -8.53 11.65
C ILE A 98 12.03 -9.11 13.03
N ARG A 99 11.50 -10.29 13.28
CA ARG A 99 11.80 -11.12 14.45
C ARG A 99 12.43 -12.42 13.95
N VAL A 100 13.59 -12.78 14.47
CA VAL A 100 14.17 -14.12 14.24
C VAL A 100 13.43 -15.11 15.13
N ILE A 101 12.86 -16.15 14.53
CA ILE A 101 12.18 -17.24 15.25
C ILE A 101 13.21 -18.29 15.65
N SER A 102 14.04 -18.71 14.69
CA SER A 102 15.12 -19.65 14.91
C SER A 102 16.27 -19.39 13.94
N GLU A 103 17.48 -19.71 14.40
CA GLU A 103 18.66 -19.84 13.57
C GLU A 103 19.41 -21.11 13.97
N GLY A 104 20.02 -21.79 13.02
CA GLY A 104 20.74 -23.03 13.29
C GLY A 104 21.65 -23.45 12.14
N ASN A 105 22.68 -24.22 12.45
CA ASN A 105 23.54 -24.85 11.47
C ASN A 105 23.26 -26.36 11.43
N THR A 106 23.58 -26.99 10.31
CA THR A 106 23.75 -28.44 10.28
C THR A 106 24.95 -28.86 11.13
N ALA A 107 24.94 -30.09 11.64
CA ALA A 107 25.98 -30.59 12.56
C ALA A 107 27.39 -30.61 11.94
N ASP A 108 27.47 -30.70 10.62
CA ASP A 108 28.67 -30.66 9.80
C ASP A 108 29.06 -29.23 9.35
N LEU A 109 28.33 -28.19 9.80
CA LEU A 109 28.56 -26.78 9.45
C LEU A 109 28.52 -26.47 7.94
N THR A 110 27.81 -27.28 7.16
CA THR A 110 27.70 -27.12 5.71
C THR A 110 26.54 -26.21 5.32
N GLU A 111 25.49 -26.09 6.14
CA GLU A 111 24.33 -25.26 5.85
C GLU A 111 23.91 -24.43 7.08
N PHE A 112 23.46 -23.21 6.82
CA PHE A 112 22.83 -22.32 7.79
C PHE A 112 21.35 -22.15 7.45
N THR A 113 20.48 -22.36 8.44
CA THR A 113 19.04 -22.16 8.32
C THR A 113 18.58 -21.02 9.22
N LEU A 114 17.73 -20.16 8.68
CA LEU A 114 17.14 -19.01 9.36
C LEU A 114 15.63 -19.00 9.12
N ASN A 115 14.87 -18.89 10.21
CA ASN A 115 13.43 -18.67 10.17
C ASN A 115 13.10 -17.31 10.78
N ILE A 116 12.35 -16.48 10.05
CA ILE A 116 11.96 -15.15 10.48
C ILE A 116 10.46 -14.95 10.40
N GLU A 117 9.94 -14.12 11.31
CA GLU A 117 8.64 -13.46 11.19
C GLU A 117 8.85 -12.00 10.83
N THR A 118 8.06 -11.48 9.90
CA THR A 118 8.15 -10.09 9.46
C THR A 118 6.81 -9.41 9.50
N ARG A 119 6.82 -8.12 9.85
CA ARG A 119 5.69 -7.21 9.68
C ARG A 119 5.92 -6.37 8.44
N ILE A 120 4.97 -6.36 7.52
CA ILE A 120 5.11 -5.78 6.18
C ILE A 120 4.05 -4.71 5.96
N PHE A 121 4.44 -3.52 5.50
CA PHE A 121 3.53 -2.43 5.19
C PHE A 121 2.63 -2.75 4.01
N HIS A 122 1.37 -3.10 4.30
CA HIS A 122 0.32 -3.32 3.31
C HIS A 122 0.18 -2.13 2.34
N SER A 123 0.26 -0.90 2.87
CA SER A 123 0.16 0.32 2.07
C SER A 123 1.30 0.51 1.08
N ARG A 124 2.53 0.08 1.42
CA ARG A 124 3.70 0.20 0.54
C ARG A 124 3.65 -0.81 -0.59
N LEU A 125 3.16 -2.03 -0.32
CA LEU A 125 2.87 -3.03 -1.35
C LEU A 125 1.84 -2.48 -2.35
N LEU A 126 0.68 -2.02 -1.87
CA LEU A 126 -0.34 -1.43 -2.74
C LEU A 126 0.16 -0.24 -3.56
N ALA A 127 1.02 0.61 -2.98
CA ALA A 127 1.64 1.71 -3.71
C ALA A 127 2.57 1.21 -4.83
N ALA A 128 3.35 0.15 -4.59
CA ALA A 128 4.20 -0.46 -5.61
C ALA A 128 3.37 -1.10 -6.73
N PHE A 129 2.30 -1.83 -6.41
CA PHE A 129 1.36 -2.36 -7.41
C PHE A 129 0.84 -1.26 -8.34
N ARG A 130 0.45 -0.10 -7.78
CA ARG A 130 0.02 1.05 -8.58
C ARG A 130 1.12 1.63 -9.45
N LYS A 131 2.35 1.73 -8.93
CA LYS A 131 3.50 2.14 -9.73
C LYS A 131 3.73 1.17 -10.88
N LEU A 132 3.52 -0.11 -10.68
CA LEU A 132 3.62 -1.09 -11.77
C LEU A 132 2.43 -1.04 -12.75
N GLY A 133 1.30 -0.42 -12.37
CA GLY A 133 0.06 -0.46 -13.14
C GLY A 133 -0.71 -1.79 -12.99
N LEU A 134 -0.33 -2.61 -12.00
CA LEU A 134 -1.00 -3.87 -11.68
C LEU A 134 -2.30 -3.63 -10.93
N VAL A 135 -3.29 -4.48 -11.22
CA VAL A 135 -4.59 -4.48 -10.55
C VAL A 135 -4.63 -5.64 -9.57
N THR A 136 -4.98 -5.37 -8.32
CA THR A 136 -5.11 -6.44 -7.32
C THR A 136 -6.39 -7.26 -7.53
N GLU A 137 -6.44 -8.50 -7.07
CA GLU A 137 -7.65 -9.35 -7.20
C GLU A 137 -8.91 -8.73 -6.58
N GLN A 138 -8.73 -7.97 -5.49
CA GLN A 138 -9.81 -7.32 -4.76
C GLN A 138 -10.40 -6.11 -5.52
N GLU A 139 -9.60 -5.51 -6.41
CA GLU A 139 -10.03 -4.38 -7.22
C GLU A 139 -10.92 -4.87 -8.38
N ARG A 140 -12.19 -4.45 -8.37
CA ARG A 140 -13.21 -4.90 -9.34
C ARG A 140 -13.06 -4.30 -10.75
N ILE A 141 -11.84 -4.02 -11.23
CA ILE A 141 -11.60 -3.29 -12.48
C ILE A 141 -11.91 -4.20 -13.69
N PRO A 142 -12.79 -3.78 -14.61
CA PRO A 142 -13.12 -4.58 -15.78
C PRO A 142 -11.93 -4.70 -16.73
N PHE A 143 -11.93 -5.75 -17.56
CA PHE A 143 -10.96 -5.88 -18.63
C PHE A 143 -11.13 -4.78 -19.68
N MET A 144 -10.02 -4.21 -20.11
CA MET A 144 -9.91 -3.19 -21.13
C MET A 144 -9.57 -3.84 -22.47
N ASP A 145 -10.35 -3.57 -23.51
CA ASP A 145 -10.05 -4.02 -24.86
C ASP A 145 -9.14 -2.99 -25.55
N VAL A 146 -7.95 -3.42 -25.96
CA VAL A 146 -6.92 -2.60 -26.62
C VAL A 146 -6.64 -3.18 -28.01
N TYR A 147 -6.56 -2.35 -29.04
CA TYR A 147 -6.12 -2.84 -30.35
C TYR A 147 -4.61 -3.01 -30.36
N LEU A 148 -4.16 -4.22 -30.72
CA LEU A 148 -2.75 -4.58 -30.82
C LEU A 148 -2.33 -4.68 -32.28
N ILE A 149 -1.53 -3.73 -32.75
CA ILE A 149 -0.90 -3.77 -34.07
C ILE A 149 0.33 -4.66 -33.98
N TYR A 150 0.37 -5.74 -34.76
CA TYR A 150 1.49 -6.66 -34.83
C TYR A 150 2.34 -6.37 -36.08
N ASP A 151 3.53 -5.82 -35.88
CA ASP A 151 4.51 -5.50 -36.93
C ASP A 151 5.81 -6.28 -36.70
N ALA A 152 5.85 -7.52 -37.22
CA ALA A 152 7.01 -8.39 -37.09
C ALA A 152 7.67 -8.69 -38.43
N ASP A 153 8.89 -9.20 -38.42
CA ASP A 153 9.53 -9.79 -39.62
C ASP A 153 8.86 -11.10 -40.06
N HIS A 154 9.07 -11.52 -41.32
CA HIS A 154 8.36 -12.64 -41.95
C HIS A 154 8.41 -13.95 -41.13
N ALA A 155 9.59 -14.32 -40.62
CA ALA A 155 9.77 -15.54 -39.83
C ALA A 155 8.90 -15.59 -38.55
N LEU A 156 8.56 -14.41 -38.00
CA LEU A 156 7.74 -14.28 -36.79
C LEU A 156 6.23 -14.26 -37.08
N ARG A 157 5.84 -14.16 -38.37
CA ARG A 157 4.44 -14.15 -38.80
C ARG A 157 3.89 -15.54 -39.12
N GLN A 158 4.76 -16.55 -39.13
CA GLN A 158 4.34 -17.95 -39.29
C GLN A 158 3.32 -18.30 -38.20
N THR A 159 2.20 -18.92 -38.57
CA THR A 159 1.04 -19.13 -37.68
C THR A 159 1.41 -19.70 -36.31
N ARG A 160 2.28 -20.69 -36.26
CA ARG A 160 2.73 -21.32 -35.00
C ARG A 160 3.49 -20.33 -34.10
N VAL A 161 4.38 -19.54 -34.68
CA VAL A 161 5.23 -18.57 -33.96
C VAL A 161 4.39 -17.38 -33.50
N LEU A 162 3.52 -16.89 -34.38
CA LEU A 162 2.57 -15.81 -34.09
C LEU A 162 1.66 -16.18 -32.92
N ASN A 163 1.02 -17.36 -32.96
CA ASN A 163 0.11 -17.80 -31.91
C ASN A 163 0.81 -17.90 -30.56
N LEU A 164 2.00 -18.51 -30.53
CA LEU A 164 2.80 -18.61 -29.31
C LEU A 164 3.14 -17.23 -28.74
N PHE A 165 3.54 -16.28 -29.59
CA PHE A 165 3.87 -14.92 -29.16
C PHE A 165 2.65 -14.18 -28.59
N LEU A 166 1.51 -14.24 -29.29
CA LEU A 166 0.29 -13.56 -28.88
C LEU A 166 -0.29 -14.16 -27.60
N GLU A 167 -0.26 -15.47 -27.45
CA GLU A 167 -0.68 -16.16 -26.23
C GLU A 167 0.18 -15.75 -25.04
N GLN A 168 1.51 -15.85 -25.17
CA GLN A 168 2.46 -15.49 -24.11
C GLN A 168 2.38 -14.01 -23.73
N LEU A 169 2.14 -13.12 -24.70
CA LEU A 169 1.91 -11.70 -24.45
C LEU A 169 0.58 -11.46 -23.71
N GLN A 170 -0.52 -12.05 -24.20
CA GLN A 170 -1.84 -11.86 -23.61
C GLN A 170 -1.91 -12.37 -22.16
N ILE A 171 -1.21 -13.47 -21.88
CA ILE A 171 -1.05 -14.00 -20.53
C ILE A 171 -0.38 -12.97 -19.60
N ARG A 172 0.73 -12.33 -20.03
CA ARG A 172 1.43 -11.31 -19.24
C ARG A 172 0.69 -9.98 -19.14
N LEU A 173 -0.23 -9.68 -20.06
CA LEU A 173 -1.09 -8.49 -20.02
C LEU A 173 -2.35 -8.68 -19.16
N ARG A 174 -2.77 -9.91 -18.89
CA ARG A 174 -3.96 -10.23 -18.09
C ARG A 174 -3.95 -9.62 -16.68
N PRO A 175 -2.84 -9.62 -15.91
CA PRO A 175 -2.78 -9.01 -14.58
C PRO A 175 -3.03 -7.49 -14.59
N TYR A 176 -2.80 -6.84 -15.74
CA TYR A 176 -3.08 -5.43 -15.97
C TYR A 176 -4.53 -5.19 -16.42
N ARG A 177 -5.36 -6.25 -16.47
CA ARG A 177 -6.72 -6.26 -17.00
C ARG A 177 -6.79 -5.79 -18.46
N ILE A 178 -5.82 -6.15 -19.30
CA ILE A 178 -5.80 -5.79 -20.72
C ILE A 178 -6.13 -7.02 -21.58
N ARG A 179 -7.08 -6.88 -22.50
CA ARG A 179 -7.37 -7.84 -23.58
C ARG A 179 -7.02 -7.20 -24.92
N THR A 180 -6.31 -7.95 -25.74
CA THR A 180 -5.83 -7.46 -27.04
C THR A 180 -6.74 -7.89 -28.18
N ARG A 181 -7.02 -6.97 -29.10
CA ARG A 181 -7.66 -7.23 -30.40
C ARG A 181 -6.62 -7.04 -31.49
N VAL A 182 -6.12 -8.15 -32.02
CA VAL A 182 -4.94 -8.17 -32.89
C VAL A 182 -5.26 -7.66 -34.29
N ILE A 183 -4.38 -6.81 -34.81
CA ILE A 183 -4.38 -6.28 -36.18
C ILE A 183 -3.05 -6.67 -36.82
N LEU A 184 -3.11 -7.55 -37.81
CA LEU A 184 -1.93 -7.99 -38.54
C LEU A 184 -1.59 -7.01 -39.66
N THR A 185 -0.37 -6.47 -39.63
CA THR A 185 0.14 -5.66 -40.75
C THR A 185 0.43 -6.60 -41.92
N LYS A 186 -0.28 -6.48 -43.05
CA LYS A 186 -0.10 -7.33 -44.26
C LYS A 186 1.20 -7.02 -45.01
N GLY A 187 2.35 -7.02 -44.33
CA GLY A 187 3.68 -6.77 -44.91
C GLY A 187 4.06 -5.29 -45.00
N ARG A 188 3.13 -4.38 -44.73
CA ARG A 188 3.42 -2.93 -44.68
C ARG A 188 4.31 -2.63 -43.47
N LYS A 189 5.56 -2.25 -43.72
CA LYS A 189 6.44 -1.68 -42.69
C LYS A 189 5.89 -0.31 -42.30
N LEU A 190 5.58 -0.12 -41.02
CA LEU A 190 5.08 1.15 -40.52
C LEU A 190 6.19 1.85 -39.71
N PRO A 191 6.93 2.80 -40.31
CA PRO A 191 7.92 3.59 -39.58
C PRO A 191 7.28 4.27 -38.36
N ILE A 192 8.04 4.47 -37.28
CA ILE A 192 7.51 5.14 -36.07
C ILE A 192 7.10 6.57 -36.43
N GLU A 193 7.86 7.19 -37.33
CA GLU A 193 7.71 8.54 -37.89
C GLU A 193 6.36 8.76 -38.57
N ALA A 194 5.74 7.69 -39.12
CA ALA A 194 4.39 7.79 -39.70
C ALA A 194 3.30 8.07 -38.64
N GLY A 195 3.63 7.91 -37.35
CA GLY A 195 2.85 8.37 -36.23
C GLY A 195 1.49 7.70 -36.06
N LEU A 196 0.71 8.25 -35.14
CA LEU A 196 -0.65 7.80 -34.80
C LEU A 196 -1.63 7.79 -35.99
N PRO A 197 -1.64 8.77 -36.92
CA PRO A 197 -2.58 8.75 -38.06
C PRO A 197 -2.46 7.49 -38.92
N ALA A 198 -1.23 7.03 -39.20
CA ALA A 198 -1.00 5.81 -39.97
C ALA A 198 -1.49 4.55 -39.24
N ARG A 199 -1.42 4.52 -37.90
CA ARG A 199 -1.94 3.41 -37.08
C ARG A 199 -3.47 3.40 -37.05
N LEU A 200 -4.10 4.57 -36.94
CA LEU A 200 -5.56 4.71 -36.96
C LEU A 200 -6.16 4.27 -38.31
N ALA A 201 -5.44 4.46 -39.41
CA ALA A 201 -5.85 4.01 -40.74
C ALA A 201 -5.90 2.47 -40.90
N LEU A 202 -5.27 1.72 -39.99
CA LEU A 202 -5.34 0.25 -39.98
C LEU A 202 -6.60 -0.32 -39.32
N LEU A 203 -7.36 0.52 -38.60
CA LEU A 203 -8.55 0.08 -37.88
C LEU A 203 -9.72 -0.20 -38.84
N PRO A 204 -10.55 -1.24 -38.62
CA PRO A 204 -11.68 -1.58 -39.50
C PRO A 204 -12.69 -0.43 -39.66
N LEU A 205 -13.24 -0.20 -40.85
CA LEU A 205 -14.17 0.90 -41.16
C LEU A 205 -15.41 0.97 -40.22
N LYS A 206 -15.98 -0.18 -39.80
CA LYS A 206 -17.11 -0.23 -38.82
C LYS A 206 -16.76 0.34 -37.44
N SER A 207 -15.49 0.54 -37.12
CA SER A 207 -15.05 1.19 -35.89
C SER A 207 -14.97 2.71 -36.01
N ALA A 208 -15.27 3.30 -37.18
CA ALA A 208 -15.24 4.74 -37.44
C ALA A 208 -16.51 5.49 -37.03
N GLU A 209 -17.68 4.85 -37.14
CA GLU A 209 -18.98 5.50 -36.88
C GLU A 209 -19.29 5.75 -35.38
N LYS A 210 -18.57 5.09 -34.46
CA LYS A 210 -18.68 5.33 -32.99
C LYS A 210 -17.56 6.22 -32.42
N ARG A 211 -16.75 6.89 -33.27
CA ARG A 211 -15.53 7.62 -32.85
C ARG A 211 -15.75 9.03 -32.31
N ASN A 212 -16.99 9.48 -32.11
CA ASN A 212 -17.24 10.75 -31.44
C ASN A 212 -16.89 10.63 -29.93
N GLY A 213 -15.64 10.93 -29.59
CA GLY A 213 -15.21 11.23 -28.22
C GLY A 213 -14.59 10.09 -27.40
N THR A 214 -14.38 8.89 -27.93
CA THR A 214 -13.70 7.80 -27.20
C THR A 214 -12.20 7.76 -27.50
N ASN A 215 -11.36 8.04 -26.49
CA ASN A 215 -9.91 7.87 -26.56
C ASN A 215 -9.58 6.41 -26.93
N VAL A 216 -9.09 6.16 -28.16
CA VAL A 216 -8.67 4.82 -28.56
C VAL A 216 -7.27 4.55 -28.03
N ALA A 217 -7.15 3.55 -27.15
CA ALA A 217 -5.86 2.99 -26.74
C ALA A 217 -5.34 2.05 -27.84
N LEU A 218 -4.17 2.38 -28.39
CA LEU A 218 -3.50 1.59 -29.41
C LEU A 218 -2.15 1.09 -28.88
N LEU A 219 -1.91 -0.20 -29.02
CA LEU A 219 -0.65 -0.84 -28.69
C LEU A 219 -0.03 -1.37 -29.98
N GLU A 220 1.25 -1.14 -30.19
CA GLU A 220 2.01 -1.67 -31.33
C GLU A 220 3.14 -2.53 -30.80
N LEU A 221 3.19 -3.78 -31.24
CA LEU A 221 4.29 -4.70 -30.98
C LEU A 221 5.14 -4.82 -32.24
N LYS A 222 6.36 -4.28 -32.19
CA LYS A 222 7.35 -4.42 -33.26
C LYS A 222 8.35 -5.51 -32.92
N LEU A 223 8.58 -6.44 -33.84
CA LEU A 223 9.57 -7.51 -33.67
C LEU A 223 10.51 -7.59 -34.87
N ARG A 224 11.82 -7.50 -34.63
CA ARG A 224 12.86 -7.53 -35.67
C ARG A 224 13.93 -8.57 -35.38
N LEU A 225 14.39 -9.25 -36.43
CA LEU A 225 15.45 -10.27 -36.37
C LEU A 225 16.70 -9.79 -37.10
N SER A 226 17.88 -9.97 -36.50
CA SER A 226 19.16 -9.61 -37.12
C SER A 226 20.33 -10.51 -36.71
N PRO A 227 21.02 -11.19 -37.64
CA PRO A 227 20.58 -11.54 -39.00
C PRO A 227 19.38 -12.50 -39.00
N GLN A 228 18.74 -12.69 -40.15
CA GLN A 228 17.59 -13.60 -40.28
C GLN A 228 17.97 -15.06 -39.94
N PRO A 229 17.06 -15.85 -39.32
CA PRO A 229 17.33 -17.23 -38.92
C PRO A 229 17.79 -18.14 -40.06
N GLU A 230 17.32 -17.86 -41.28
CA GLU A 230 17.67 -18.58 -42.50
C GLU A 230 19.12 -18.38 -42.95
N LYS A 231 19.80 -17.32 -42.46
CA LYS A 231 21.14 -16.91 -42.91
C LYS A 231 22.24 -17.12 -41.89
N SER A 232 21.90 -17.24 -40.60
CA SER A 232 22.89 -17.47 -39.53
C SER A 232 22.21 -18.07 -38.30
N PRO A 233 22.82 -19.08 -37.66
CA PRO A 233 22.32 -19.65 -36.41
C PRO A 233 22.46 -18.66 -35.24
N GLN A 234 23.40 -17.72 -35.32
CA GLN A 234 23.56 -16.64 -34.36
C GLN A 234 22.81 -15.39 -34.83
N GLY A 235 21.89 -14.92 -34.00
CA GLY A 235 21.10 -13.73 -34.28
C GLY A 235 20.58 -13.03 -33.04
N LYS A 236 19.91 -11.91 -33.27
CA LYS A 236 19.32 -11.03 -32.28
C LYS A 236 17.84 -10.86 -32.58
N LEU A 237 17.01 -10.97 -31.55
CA LEU A 237 15.60 -10.60 -31.60
C LEU A 237 15.41 -9.32 -30.78
N ILE A 238 14.89 -8.29 -31.43
CA ILE A 238 14.53 -7.01 -30.81
C ILE A 238 13.01 -6.94 -30.75
N ALA A 239 12.47 -6.69 -29.56
CA ALA A 239 11.05 -6.47 -29.35
C ALA A 239 10.81 -5.05 -28.82
N GLN A 240 9.82 -4.37 -29.39
CA GLN A 240 9.38 -3.05 -28.92
C GLN A 240 7.87 -3.07 -28.69
N LEU A 241 7.44 -2.62 -27.52
CA LEU A 241 6.04 -2.39 -27.19
C LEU A 241 5.79 -0.88 -27.12
N ILE A 242 4.96 -0.36 -28.01
CA ILE A 242 4.74 1.07 -28.19
C ILE A 242 3.27 1.38 -27.93
N PHE A 243 3.00 2.32 -27.04
CA PHE A 243 1.66 2.83 -26.80
C PHE A 243 1.44 4.14 -27.55
N TRP A 244 0.33 4.24 -28.26
CA TRP A 244 -0.09 5.41 -29.03
C TRP A 244 -1.40 5.97 -28.47
N SER A 245 -1.46 7.30 -28.28
CA SER A 245 -2.64 7.99 -27.73
C SER A 245 -2.90 9.35 -28.41
N GLN A 246 -4.14 9.85 -28.34
CA GLN A 246 -4.58 11.10 -29.00
C GLN A 246 -4.48 12.37 -28.10
N LYS A 247 -4.03 12.29 -26.84
CA LYS A 247 -4.20 13.41 -25.89
C LYS A 247 -3.20 14.57 -26.09
N ARG A 248 -3.73 15.80 -25.97
CA ARG A 248 -3.04 17.09 -26.07
C ARG A 248 -2.42 17.65 -24.77
N ASP A 249 -2.64 17.03 -23.61
CA ASP A 249 -2.23 17.61 -22.30
C ASP A 249 -0.90 17.07 -21.74
N PHE A 250 -0.01 16.58 -22.59
CA PHE A 250 1.40 16.44 -22.23
C PHE A 250 2.12 17.59 -22.91
N SER A 251 2.85 18.40 -22.15
CA SER A 251 3.60 19.57 -22.61
C SER A 251 4.82 19.20 -23.47
N GLU A 252 4.72 18.15 -24.27
CA GLU A 252 5.67 17.77 -25.29
C GLU A 252 4.90 17.69 -26.61
N SER A 253 5.06 18.76 -27.39
CA SER A 253 4.65 18.79 -28.79
C SER A 253 5.37 17.68 -29.55
N SER A 254 4.59 16.88 -30.29
CA SER A 254 4.99 15.83 -31.24
C SER A 254 5.42 14.48 -30.62
N ILE A 255 4.62 13.44 -30.90
CA ILE A 255 4.86 12.01 -30.62
C ILE A 255 4.61 11.58 -29.15
N SER A 256 3.34 11.41 -28.74
CA SER A 256 3.01 10.73 -27.48
C SER A 256 3.24 9.21 -27.60
N THR A 257 4.49 8.76 -27.73
CA THR A 257 4.86 7.35 -27.74
C THR A 257 5.60 7.00 -26.47
N THR A 258 4.97 6.19 -25.62
CA THR A 258 5.70 5.48 -24.58
C THR A 258 6.13 4.15 -25.14
N MET A 259 7.42 3.81 -25.03
CA MET A 259 7.99 2.60 -25.61
C MET A 259 8.77 1.82 -24.57
N ALA A 260 8.67 0.50 -24.65
CA ALA A 260 9.56 -0.44 -23.98
C ALA A 260 10.29 -1.25 -25.03
N THR A 261 11.59 -1.47 -24.84
CA THR A 261 12.44 -2.22 -25.77
C THR A 261 13.17 -3.31 -25.02
N ALA A 262 13.29 -4.48 -25.64
CA ALA A 262 14.11 -5.58 -25.16
C ALA A 262 14.88 -6.20 -26.34
N GLU A 263 16.03 -6.80 -26.04
CA GLU A 263 16.88 -7.47 -27.02
C GLU A 263 17.46 -8.76 -26.43
N ILE A 264 17.31 -9.85 -27.17
CA ILE A 264 17.93 -11.13 -26.83
C ILE A 264 18.81 -11.63 -27.97
N SER A 265 20.00 -12.12 -27.62
CA SER A 265 20.89 -12.85 -28.54
C SER A 265 20.63 -14.35 -28.43
N TYR A 266 20.55 -15.04 -29.55
CA TYR A 266 20.35 -16.49 -29.61
C TYR A 266 21.41 -17.17 -30.48
N LYS A 267 21.78 -18.41 -30.11
CA LYS A 267 22.68 -19.29 -30.89
C LYS A 267 21.95 -20.35 -31.71
N THR A 268 20.72 -20.67 -31.33
CA THR A 268 19.83 -21.60 -32.03
C THR A 268 18.42 -21.04 -31.98
N TRP A 269 17.69 -21.07 -33.09
CA TRP A 269 16.34 -20.53 -33.18
C TRP A 269 15.31 -21.50 -32.57
N ASN A 270 15.21 -21.50 -31.24
CA ASN A 270 14.19 -22.25 -30.50
C ASN A 270 13.10 -21.29 -29.98
N THR A 271 11.99 -21.21 -30.69
CA THR A 271 10.89 -20.28 -30.40
C THR A 271 10.25 -20.50 -29.03
N ASN A 272 10.22 -21.73 -28.53
CA ASN A 272 9.66 -22.04 -27.21
C ASN A 272 10.51 -21.48 -26.05
N VAL A 273 11.78 -21.13 -26.31
CA VAL A 273 12.69 -20.54 -25.31
C VAL A 273 12.82 -19.04 -25.55
N ILE A 274 13.09 -18.64 -26.79
CA ILE A 274 13.38 -17.25 -27.14
C ILE A 274 12.17 -16.33 -26.91
N ILE A 275 10.95 -16.80 -27.22
CA ILE A 275 9.75 -15.96 -27.10
C ILE A 275 9.40 -15.65 -25.64
N PRO A 276 9.33 -16.63 -24.71
CA PRO A 276 9.17 -16.31 -23.30
C PRO A 276 10.26 -15.38 -22.78
N GLU A 277 11.53 -15.62 -23.15
CA GLU A 277 12.66 -14.86 -22.62
C GLU A 277 12.67 -13.39 -23.09
N ILE A 278 12.39 -13.11 -24.36
CA ILE A 278 12.27 -11.73 -24.84
C ILE A 278 11.08 -11.01 -24.21
N LEU A 279 9.96 -11.71 -23.97
CA LEU A 279 8.79 -11.14 -23.31
C LEU A 279 9.04 -10.85 -21.83
N ASP A 280 9.81 -11.70 -21.16
CA ASP A 280 10.23 -11.46 -19.78
C ASP A 280 11.16 -10.25 -19.68
N GLN A 281 12.10 -10.09 -20.62
CA GLN A 281 12.92 -8.87 -20.67
C GLN A 281 12.08 -7.62 -20.98
N LEU A 282 11.11 -7.73 -21.89
CA LEU A 282 10.21 -6.63 -22.24
C LEU A 282 9.33 -6.23 -21.06
N LEU A 283 8.85 -7.21 -20.29
CA LEU A 283 8.09 -7.04 -19.05
C LEU A 283 8.83 -6.17 -18.01
N LEU A 284 10.16 -6.32 -17.89
CA LEU A 284 10.96 -5.49 -16.98
C LEU A 284 11.00 -4.01 -17.40
N GLN A 285 10.78 -3.72 -18.68
CA GLN A 285 10.89 -2.36 -19.25
C GLN A 285 9.54 -1.70 -19.51
N TRP A 286 8.42 -2.44 -19.48
CA TRP A 286 7.13 -1.95 -19.97
C TRP A 286 6.28 -1.18 -18.96
N THR A 287 6.75 -1.00 -17.72
CA THR A 287 6.01 -0.29 -16.67
C THR A 287 5.52 1.10 -17.12
N PRO A 288 6.34 1.95 -17.78
CA PRO A 288 5.87 3.24 -18.28
C PRO A 288 4.71 3.08 -19.29
N VAL A 289 4.77 2.07 -20.17
CA VAL A 289 3.73 1.77 -21.15
C VAL A 289 2.42 1.42 -20.43
N MET A 290 2.49 0.54 -19.43
CA MET A 290 1.31 0.12 -18.65
C MET A 290 0.71 1.29 -17.86
N GLN A 291 1.53 2.13 -17.25
CA GLN A 291 1.06 3.34 -16.59
C GLN A 291 0.32 4.28 -17.55
N HIS A 292 0.81 4.45 -18.78
CA HIS A 292 0.15 5.31 -19.78
C HIS A 292 -1.17 4.72 -20.28
N ILE A 293 -1.24 3.40 -20.50
CA ILE A 293 -2.50 2.72 -20.86
C ILE A 293 -3.54 2.94 -19.77
N VAL A 294 -3.17 2.72 -18.52
CA VAL A 294 -4.03 2.97 -17.36
C VAL A 294 -4.43 4.46 -17.33
N THR A 295 -3.49 5.39 -17.43
CA THR A 295 -3.73 6.85 -17.34
C THR A 295 -4.61 7.39 -18.48
N VAL A 296 -4.44 6.91 -19.71
CA VAL A 296 -5.23 7.39 -20.86
C VAL A 296 -6.69 7.01 -20.70
N ASN A 297 -6.95 5.78 -20.22
CA ASN A 297 -8.30 5.29 -19.95
C ASN A 297 -8.93 5.97 -18.72
N GLN A 298 -8.11 6.40 -17.75
CA GLN A 298 -8.51 7.19 -16.57
C GLN A 298 -8.99 8.63 -16.86
N VAL A 299 -9.11 9.10 -18.10
CA VAL A 299 -9.75 10.43 -18.38
C VAL A 299 -11.14 10.31 -18.98
N SER A 300 -11.64 9.09 -19.18
CA SER A 300 -13.09 8.86 -19.32
C SER A 300 -13.83 8.88 -17.96
N GLY A 301 -13.21 9.49 -16.94
CA GLY A 301 -13.77 9.57 -15.61
C GLY A 301 -14.89 10.60 -15.52
N ALA A 302 -15.94 10.27 -14.78
CA ALA A 302 -16.99 11.23 -14.47
C ALA A 302 -16.51 12.14 -13.34
N GLN A 303 -16.71 13.45 -13.50
CA GLN A 303 -16.56 14.36 -12.38
C GLN A 303 -17.75 14.14 -11.45
N VAL A 304 -17.46 13.81 -10.18
CA VAL A 304 -18.45 13.49 -9.17
C VAL A 304 -18.25 14.43 -8.00
N LYS A 305 -19.35 15.02 -7.54
CA LYS A 305 -19.40 15.76 -6.30
C LYS A 305 -19.85 14.81 -5.18
N LEU A 306 -19.01 14.68 -4.17
CA LEU A 306 -19.19 13.82 -3.01
C LEU A 306 -19.62 14.68 -1.84
N LYS A 307 -20.65 14.27 -1.10
CA LYS A 307 -21.13 15.00 0.08
C LYS A 307 -21.16 14.06 1.28
N PHE A 308 -20.24 14.26 2.21
CA PHE A 308 -20.13 13.48 3.44
C PHE A 308 -20.92 14.15 4.56
N LYS A 309 -21.95 13.46 5.08
CA LYS A 309 -22.74 13.88 6.24
C LYS A 309 -22.34 13.06 7.47
N GLY A 310 -22.47 13.64 8.66
CA GLY A 310 -22.18 12.95 9.94
C GLY A 310 -20.71 12.93 10.35
N LEU A 311 -19.88 13.86 9.83
CA LEU A 311 -18.49 14.03 10.26
C LEU A 311 -18.44 14.86 11.55
N PRO A 312 -17.83 14.37 12.65
CA PRO A 312 -17.75 15.10 13.91
C PRO A 312 -16.62 16.15 13.91
N GLY A 313 -15.62 16.02 13.04
CA GLY A 313 -14.49 16.95 13.00
C GLY A 313 -13.51 16.74 11.86
N PRO A 314 -12.51 17.64 11.74
CA PRO A 314 -11.53 17.63 10.65
C PRO A 314 -10.53 16.46 10.73
N ILE A 315 -10.32 15.87 11.91
CA ILE A 315 -9.43 14.70 12.07
C ILE A 315 -10.10 13.47 11.44
N GLU A 316 -11.39 13.31 11.70
CA GLU A 316 -12.26 12.24 11.22
C GLU A 316 -12.47 12.36 9.72
N GLU A 317 -12.66 13.59 9.22
CA GLU A 317 -12.64 13.87 7.78
C GLU A 317 -11.35 13.37 7.14
N GLN A 318 -10.17 13.76 7.66
CA GLN A 318 -8.90 13.28 7.10
C GLN A 318 -8.77 11.76 7.15
N GLN A 319 -9.26 11.12 8.21
CA GLN A 319 -9.21 9.66 8.36
C GLN A 319 -10.15 8.94 7.40
N LEU A 320 -11.38 9.45 7.22
CA LEU A 320 -12.34 8.97 6.24
C LEU A 320 -11.75 9.08 4.83
N ILE A 321 -11.24 10.27 4.48
CA ILE A 321 -10.70 10.53 3.16
C ILE A 321 -9.47 9.67 2.88
N LYS A 322 -8.56 9.53 3.85
CA LYS A 322 -7.40 8.64 3.71
C LYS A 322 -7.82 7.18 3.53
N THR A 323 -8.83 6.73 4.28
CA THR A 323 -9.32 5.36 4.22
C THR A 323 -9.99 5.05 2.88
N LEU A 324 -10.84 5.94 2.37
CA LEU A 324 -11.60 5.71 1.13
C LEU A 324 -10.81 6.00 -0.15
N PHE A 325 -9.93 7.01 -0.15
CA PHE A 325 -9.35 7.56 -1.40
C PHE A 325 -7.84 7.39 -1.55
N ARG A 326 -7.05 7.43 -0.47
CA ARG A 326 -5.55 7.38 -0.56
C ARG A 326 -5.07 6.15 -1.32
N ASN A 327 -5.84 5.07 -1.22
CA ASN A 327 -5.54 3.78 -1.82
C ASN A 327 -6.53 3.29 -2.88
N ASN A 328 -7.39 4.16 -3.42
CA ASN A 328 -8.36 3.74 -4.44
C ASN A 328 -7.95 4.26 -5.83
N PRO A 329 -7.57 3.39 -6.79
CA PRO A 329 -7.13 3.82 -8.11
C PRO A 329 -8.26 4.41 -8.95
N ARG A 330 -9.52 4.21 -8.55
CA ARG A 330 -10.69 4.74 -9.27
C ARG A 330 -11.02 6.18 -8.95
N TRP A 331 -10.33 6.80 -7.98
CA TRP A 331 -10.57 8.20 -7.62
C TRP A 331 -9.31 9.02 -7.83
N LYS A 332 -9.46 10.16 -8.50
CA LYS A 332 -8.37 11.11 -8.78
C LYS A 332 -8.83 12.53 -8.51
N LYS A 333 -7.86 13.44 -8.38
CA LYS A 333 -8.11 14.90 -8.26
C LYS A 333 -9.13 15.23 -7.17
N LEU A 334 -9.07 14.52 -6.05
CA LEU A 334 -9.92 14.81 -4.89
C LEU A 334 -9.55 16.20 -4.38
N SER A 335 -10.52 17.10 -4.39
CA SER A 335 -10.38 18.50 -3.98
C SER A 335 -11.56 18.88 -3.11
N LEU A 336 -11.28 19.57 -2.01
CA LEU A 336 -12.31 20.08 -1.12
C LEU A 336 -13.14 21.13 -1.87
N ASP A 337 -14.46 21.03 -1.80
CA ASP A 337 -15.40 21.94 -2.49
C ASP A 337 -16.12 22.86 -1.51
N THR A 338 -16.72 22.32 -0.45
CA THR A 338 -17.46 23.12 0.53
C THR A 338 -17.41 22.47 1.91
N ILE A 339 -17.16 23.27 2.95
CA ILE A 339 -17.31 22.90 4.36
C ILE A 339 -18.57 23.59 4.88
N SER A 340 -19.46 22.82 5.50
CA SER A 340 -20.66 23.29 6.18
C SER A 340 -20.69 22.74 7.60
N SER A 341 -21.56 23.26 8.46
CA SER A 341 -21.73 22.77 9.83
C SER A 341 -22.14 21.30 9.90
N ASN A 342 -22.83 20.80 8.87
CA ASN A 342 -23.47 19.47 8.89
C ASN A 342 -22.92 18.52 7.83
N PHE A 343 -22.08 19.00 6.91
CA PHE A 343 -21.48 18.20 5.85
C PHE A 343 -20.19 18.79 5.32
N VAL A 344 -19.36 17.95 4.74
CA VAL A 344 -18.22 18.36 3.91
C VAL A 344 -18.38 17.78 2.52
N SER A 345 -18.10 18.57 1.50
CA SER A 345 -18.19 18.13 0.11
C SER A 345 -16.86 18.25 -0.61
N TYR A 346 -16.65 17.31 -1.53
CA TYR A 346 -15.45 17.14 -2.32
C TYR A 346 -15.80 16.98 -3.80
N LYS A 347 -14.97 17.52 -4.67
CA LYS A 347 -14.97 17.21 -6.11
C LYS A 347 -13.90 16.17 -6.37
N ALA A 348 -14.26 15.09 -7.07
CA ALA A 348 -13.32 14.07 -7.48
C ALA A 348 -13.63 13.57 -8.89
N LEU A 349 -12.61 13.03 -9.55
CA LEU A 349 -12.75 12.33 -10.82
C LEU A 349 -12.87 10.83 -10.54
N PHE A 350 -14.02 10.24 -10.83
CA PHE A 350 -14.26 8.81 -10.71
C PHE A 350 -14.02 8.10 -12.04
N LEU A 351 -13.16 7.08 -12.02
CA LEU A 351 -12.61 6.42 -13.20
C LEU A 351 -13.32 5.11 -13.55
N GLY A 352 -14.25 4.66 -12.71
CA GLY A 352 -15.03 3.45 -12.93
C GLY A 352 -16.39 3.72 -13.57
N PRO A 353 -17.17 2.67 -13.86
CA PRO A 353 -18.56 2.81 -14.33
C PRO A 353 -19.43 3.48 -13.25
N LEU A 354 -20.07 4.60 -13.56
CA LEU A 354 -20.94 5.34 -12.62
C LEU A 354 -21.97 4.45 -11.91
N LYS A 355 -22.52 3.44 -12.59
CA LYS A 355 -23.47 2.48 -12.02
C LYS A 355 -22.92 1.68 -10.83
N GLN A 356 -21.59 1.57 -10.70
CA GLN A 356 -20.91 0.82 -9.65
C GLN A 356 -20.34 1.73 -8.56
N ILE A 357 -20.46 3.05 -8.68
CA ILE A 357 -19.82 4.02 -7.77
C ILE A 357 -20.25 3.83 -6.31
N ILE A 358 -21.52 3.46 -6.08
CA ILE A 358 -22.07 3.20 -4.75
C ILE A 358 -21.33 2.05 -4.06
N GLN A 359 -20.86 1.05 -4.83
CA GLN A 359 -20.16 -0.11 -4.28
C GLN A 359 -18.76 0.23 -3.75
N GLU A 360 -18.20 1.37 -4.15
CA GLU A 360 -16.91 1.88 -3.66
C GLU A 360 -16.96 2.34 -2.20
N PHE A 361 -18.16 2.69 -1.73
CA PHE A 361 -18.38 3.22 -0.39
C PHE A 361 -18.79 2.10 0.55
N ARG A 362 -17.80 1.28 0.94
CA ARG A 362 -17.95 0.25 1.98
C ARG A 362 -16.99 0.54 3.11
N SER A 363 -17.50 0.58 4.34
CA SER A 363 -16.64 0.67 5.52
C SER A 363 -15.77 -0.57 5.65
N PRO A 364 -14.44 -0.42 5.76
CA PRO A 364 -13.58 -1.49 6.23
C PRO A 364 -14.04 -2.00 7.59
N LYS A 365 -13.91 -3.30 7.87
CA LYS A 365 -14.38 -3.91 9.14
C LYS A 365 -13.81 -3.25 10.41
N ASN A 366 -12.59 -2.69 10.33
CA ASN A 366 -11.88 -2.07 11.45
C ASN A 366 -11.87 -0.53 11.37
N ALA A 367 -12.64 0.08 10.48
CA ALA A 367 -12.71 1.53 10.41
C ALA A 367 -13.50 2.06 11.62
N PRO A 368 -13.07 3.19 12.23
CA PRO A 368 -13.80 3.83 13.34
C PRO A 368 -15.10 4.52 12.88
N PHE A 369 -15.61 4.17 11.70
CA PHE A 369 -16.81 4.71 11.10
C PHE A 369 -17.51 3.66 10.25
N ARG A 370 -18.84 3.76 10.19
CA ARG A 370 -19.73 2.99 9.34
C ARG A 370 -20.35 3.92 8.30
N ILE A 371 -20.31 3.51 7.04
CA ILE A 371 -21.11 4.12 5.98
C ILE A 371 -22.51 3.50 6.08
N THR A 372 -23.49 4.30 6.47
CA THR A 372 -24.87 3.86 6.72
C THR A 372 -25.72 3.92 5.47
N SER A 373 -25.51 4.92 4.63
CA SER A 373 -26.19 5.06 3.34
C SER A 373 -25.32 5.77 2.30
N VAL A 374 -25.58 5.45 1.04
CA VAL A 374 -24.94 6.07 -0.13
C VAL A 374 -25.98 6.20 -1.22
N ASN A 375 -26.35 7.42 -1.57
CA ASN A 375 -27.41 7.72 -2.50
C ASN A 375 -27.08 8.97 -3.32
N TRP A 376 -27.67 9.06 -4.52
CA TRP A 376 -27.64 10.28 -5.30
C TRP A 376 -28.73 11.22 -4.79
N GLU A 377 -28.36 12.43 -4.40
CA GLU A 377 -29.28 13.56 -4.15
C GLU A 377 -28.91 14.65 -5.15
N ASP A 378 -29.83 15.00 -6.05
CA ASP A 378 -29.58 15.89 -7.19
C ASP A 378 -28.39 15.42 -8.05
N ASN A 379 -27.27 16.17 -7.99
CA ASN A 379 -26.00 15.86 -8.67
C ASN A 379 -24.89 15.44 -7.68
N ASP A 380 -25.20 15.36 -6.40
CA ASP A 380 -24.25 14.99 -5.35
C ASP A 380 -24.43 13.52 -4.98
N LEU A 381 -23.32 12.79 -4.94
CA LEU A 381 -23.29 11.48 -4.30
C LEU A 381 -23.15 11.70 -2.79
N VAL A 382 -24.25 11.52 -2.07
CA VAL A 382 -24.33 11.72 -0.64
C VAL A 382 -23.93 10.44 0.07
N VAL A 383 -22.99 10.57 0.99
CA VAL A 383 -22.44 9.48 1.80
C VAL A 383 -22.72 9.82 3.26
N GLN A 384 -23.60 9.05 3.89
CA GLN A 384 -23.88 9.21 5.31
C GLN A 384 -22.94 8.33 6.12
N VAL A 385 -22.22 8.98 7.03
CA VAL A 385 -21.20 8.36 7.86
C VAL A 385 -21.65 8.45 9.31
N GLU A 386 -21.65 7.31 9.98
CA GLU A 386 -21.87 7.20 11.42
C GLU A 386 -20.54 6.81 12.06
N TRP A 387 -20.10 7.59 13.05
CA TRP A 387 -18.85 7.32 13.76
C TRP A 387 -19.15 6.41 14.94
N ASN A 388 -18.93 5.12 14.73
CA ASN A 388 -19.00 4.12 15.79
C ASN A 388 -17.60 3.91 16.33
N GLU A 389 -17.14 4.89 17.10
CA GLU A 389 -15.90 4.73 17.82
C GLU A 389 -16.14 3.87 19.06
N VAL A 390 -15.84 2.58 18.95
CA VAL A 390 -15.70 1.71 20.12
C VAL A 390 -14.29 1.96 20.65
N PRO A 391 -14.12 2.65 21.80
CA PRO A 391 -12.80 2.83 22.37
C PRO A 391 -12.19 1.46 22.67
N MET A 392 -10.96 1.25 22.22
CA MET A 392 -10.27 -0.01 22.41
C MET A 392 -9.90 -0.19 23.89
N PRO A 393 -9.94 -1.43 24.40
CA PRO A 393 -9.46 -1.70 25.75
C PRO A 393 -7.94 -1.51 25.81
N LEU A 394 -7.45 -1.16 27.00
CA LEU A 394 -6.03 -1.20 27.32
C LEU A 394 -5.58 -2.64 27.60
N GLU A 395 -4.30 -2.92 27.44
CA GLU A 395 -3.69 -4.20 27.84
C GLU A 395 -3.30 -4.15 29.32
N LEU A 396 -3.23 -5.31 29.97
CA LEU A 396 -2.61 -5.40 31.29
C LEU A 396 -1.15 -4.97 31.19
N PHE A 397 -0.67 -4.22 32.17
CA PHE A 397 0.74 -3.82 32.21
C PHE A 397 1.60 -5.07 32.45
N GLU A 398 2.42 -5.43 31.46
CA GLU A 398 3.39 -6.52 31.57
C GLU A 398 4.78 -5.91 31.75
N THR A 399 5.46 -6.28 32.82
CA THR A 399 6.81 -5.81 33.22
C THR A 399 7.83 -6.19 32.15
N THR A 400 7.90 -5.38 31.09
CA THR A 400 8.86 -5.49 29.98
C THR A 400 9.83 -4.31 29.94
N LEU A 401 9.70 -3.38 30.88
CA LEU A 401 10.63 -2.26 31.03
C LEU A 401 11.86 -2.77 31.77
N THR A 402 13.01 -2.69 31.12
CA THR A 402 14.31 -2.83 31.76
C THR A 402 14.38 -1.87 32.96
N ASP A 403 14.90 -2.35 34.08
CA ASP A 403 15.00 -1.61 35.36
C ASP A 403 15.55 -0.17 35.21
N ASP A 404 16.31 0.09 34.14
CA ASP A 404 16.83 1.41 33.74
C ASP A 404 15.78 2.53 33.53
N VAL A 405 14.54 2.22 33.13
CA VAL A 405 13.51 3.27 32.89
C VAL A 405 12.87 3.77 34.19
N PHE A 406 12.88 2.93 35.22
CA PHE A 406 12.41 3.27 36.58
C PHE A 406 13.58 3.61 37.53
N SER A 407 14.82 3.27 37.20
CA SER A 407 15.99 3.54 38.06
C SER A 407 16.51 4.99 37.98
N GLU A 408 16.10 5.78 36.98
CA GLU A 408 16.32 7.25 36.94
C GLU A 408 15.29 8.05 37.76
N ILE A 409 14.52 7.39 38.63
CA ILE A 409 13.66 8.06 39.61
C ILE A 409 14.55 8.51 40.77
N ASP A 410 15.00 9.78 40.73
CA ASP A 410 15.60 10.44 41.89
C ASP A 410 14.73 10.20 43.12
N SER A 411 15.33 9.61 44.15
CA SER A 411 14.70 9.10 45.38
C SER A 411 14.07 10.17 46.28
N GLU A 412 13.88 11.40 45.82
CA GLU A 412 13.42 12.52 46.65
C GLU A 412 12.09 13.17 46.21
N GLU A 413 11.45 12.80 45.09
CA GLU A 413 10.17 13.44 44.72
C GLU A 413 9.11 12.49 44.12
N ASN A 414 8.01 12.34 44.88
CA ASN A 414 6.62 12.09 44.46
C ASN A 414 6.25 10.72 43.85
N TYR A 415 5.58 9.92 44.69
CA TYR A 415 4.65 8.82 44.42
C TYR A 415 4.16 8.72 42.96
N ILE A 416 4.93 8.08 42.07
CA ILE A 416 4.46 7.70 40.74
C ILE A 416 3.54 6.48 40.92
N PRO A 417 2.28 6.55 40.49
CA PRO A 417 1.36 5.42 40.63
C PRO A 417 1.86 4.22 39.81
N GLU A 418 1.82 3.02 40.38
CA GLU A 418 2.14 1.79 39.65
C GLU A 418 1.09 1.55 38.56
N PRO A 419 1.49 1.43 37.27
CA PRO A 419 0.56 1.23 36.17
C PRO A 419 -0.08 -0.17 36.22
N GLU A 420 -1.40 -0.21 36.16
CA GLU A 420 -2.15 -1.47 36.05
C GLU A 420 -2.39 -1.85 34.57
N TYR A 421 -2.41 -0.85 33.70
CA TYR A 421 -2.68 -1.00 32.27
C TYR A 421 -1.60 -0.34 31.43
N GLN A 422 -1.47 -0.79 30.19
CA GLN A 422 -0.66 -0.15 29.16
C GLN A 422 -1.41 0.03 27.85
N VAL A 423 -1.00 1.06 27.10
CA VAL A 423 -1.41 1.22 25.71
C VAL A 423 -0.75 0.13 24.85
N PRO A 424 -1.53 -0.65 24.07
CA PRO A 424 -1.00 -1.74 23.26
C PRO A 424 0.17 -1.35 22.35
N LEU A 425 1.20 -2.21 22.24
CA LEU A 425 2.39 -1.91 21.42
C LEU A 425 2.10 -1.81 19.90
N ARG A 426 0.91 -2.20 19.43
CA ARG A 426 0.51 -2.15 18.00
C ARG A 426 -0.63 -1.15 17.78
N THR A 427 -0.40 0.13 18.06
CA THR A 427 -1.42 1.15 17.87
C THR A 427 -1.53 1.60 16.41
N PHE A 428 -2.60 1.19 15.76
CA PHE A 428 -3.26 2.09 14.82
C PHE A 428 -3.71 3.35 15.58
N LYS A 429 -3.86 4.50 14.91
CA LYS A 429 -4.49 5.67 15.52
C LYS A 429 -5.91 5.30 15.98
N GLN A 430 -6.02 4.90 17.24
CA GLN A 430 -7.20 4.39 17.92
C GLN A 430 -7.41 5.22 19.17
N THR A 431 -8.66 5.26 19.63
CA THR A 431 -9.01 5.88 20.90
C THR A 431 -9.10 4.82 21.97
N PHE A 432 -8.43 5.01 23.09
CA PHE A 432 -8.43 4.08 24.22
C PHE A 432 -9.38 4.53 25.31
N LYS A 433 -10.05 3.58 25.96
CA LYS A 433 -10.83 3.89 27.16
C LYS A 433 -9.87 4.09 28.34
N LEU A 434 -9.85 5.27 28.93
CA LEU A 434 -9.07 5.52 30.15
C LEU A 434 -9.93 5.17 31.38
N PRO A 435 -9.56 4.16 32.18
CA PRO A 435 -10.26 3.84 33.41
C PRO A 435 -10.04 4.89 34.51
N PHE A 436 -11.04 5.12 35.37
CA PHE A 436 -10.89 5.94 36.56
C PHE A 436 -10.14 5.22 37.66
N ALA A 437 -9.42 5.98 38.49
CA ALA A 437 -8.69 5.49 39.66
C ALA A 437 -7.70 4.37 39.32
N LYS A 438 -7.22 4.36 38.08
CA LYS A 438 -6.28 3.37 37.53
C LYS A 438 -5.16 4.10 36.80
N ALA A 439 -3.95 3.60 36.96
CA ALA A 439 -2.78 4.15 36.31
C ALA A 439 -2.50 3.44 35.00
N VAL A 440 -2.23 4.23 33.96
CA VAL A 440 -2.01 3.76 32.59
C VAL A 440 -0.65 4.20 32.11
N TYR A 441 0.14 3.23 31.68
CA TYR A 441 1.43 3.45 31.05
C TYR A 441 1.30 3.59 29.52
N ASP A 442 2.11 4.46 28.93
CA ASP A 442 2.23 4.58 27.48
C ASP A 442 3.62 5.07 27.06
N HIS A 443 3.94 4.82 25.79
CA HIS A 443 5.21 5.14 25.14
C HIS A 443 4.97 5.85 23.81
N ILE A 444 5.23 7.15 23.77
CA ILE A 444 5.20 7.95 22.52
C ILE A 444 6.55 7.78 21.83
N ARG A 445 6.55 7.12 20.67
CA ARG A 445 7.78 6.62 20.03
C ARG A 445 8.53 7.65 19.21
N HIS A 446 7.79 8.61 18.65
CA HIS A 446 8.33 9.63 17.75
C HIS A 446 7.38 10.82 17.63
N ARG A 447 7.84 11.93 17.05
CA ARG A 447 7.08 13.19 16.87
C ARG A 447 5.74 13.06 16.12
N GLY A 448 5.59 12.05 15.26
CA GLY A 448 4.33 11.77 14.55
C GLY A 448 3.35 10.87 15.30
N ASP A 449 3.71 10.44 16.51
CA ASP A 449 2.96 9.52 17.36
C ASP A 449 2.09 10.31 18.34
N SER A 450 0.92 9.78 18.66
CA SER A 450 -0.03 10.42 19.57
C SER A 450 -1.04 9.41 20.07
N THR A 451 -1.35 9.48 21.35
CA THR A 451 -2.36 8.63 21.97
C THR A 451 -3.60 9.47 22.27
N LEU A 452 -4.77 8.95 21.94
CA LEU A 452 -6.07 9.57 22.22
C LEU A 452 -6.81 8.69 23.23
N PHE A 453 -7.21 9.28 24.34
CA PHE A 453 -8.01 8.64 25.37
C PHE A 453 -9.44 9.21 25.36
N ARG A 454 -10.42 8.33 25.51
CA ARG A 454 -11.79 8.67 25.87
C ARG A 454 -11.98 8.42 27.36
N ILE A 455 -12.42 9.44 28.07
CA ILE A 455 -12.74 9.38 29.49
C ILE A 455 -14.26 9.51 29.58
N GLU A 456 -14.93 8.41 29.90
CA GLU A 456 -16.37 8.39 30.18
C GLU A 456 -16.62 9.01 31.57
N VAL A 457 -17.82 9.48 31.87
CA VAL A 457 -18.16 9.95 33.22
C VAL A 457 -18.61 8.75 34.06
N PRO A 458 -18.19 8.62 35.35
CA PRO A 458 -18.61 7.52 36.19
C PRO A 458 -20.14 7.49 36.32
N LYS A 459 -20.76 6.31 36.17
CA LYS A 459 -22.24 6.17 36.22
C LYS A 459 -22.85 6.59 37.57
N ASN A 460 -22.07 6.51 38.63
CA ASN A 460 -22.41 6.96 39.98
C ASN A 460 -22.36 8.50 40.15
N MET A 461 -21.83 9.24 39.18
CA MET A 461 -21.95 10.70 39.15
C MET A 461 -23.18 11.10 38.32
N ASN A 462 -24.19 11.70 38.94
CA ASN A 462 -25.47 12.03 38.32
C ASN A 462 -25.31 13.09 37.21
N VAL A 463 -25.72 12.81 35.96
CA VAL A 463 -25.44 13.68 34.77
C VAL A 463 -26.07 15.08 34.87
N ASN A 464 -27.04 15.25 35.76
CA ASN A 464 -27.79 16.49 35.98
C ASN A 464 -27.22 17.42 37.07
N GLU A 465 -26.12 17.05 37.75
CA GLU A 465 -25.47 17.92 38.73
C GLU A 465 -24.53 18.94 38.05
N GLU A 466 -24.59 20.20 38.49
CA GLU A 466 -23.69 21.24 38.00
C GLU A 466 -22.24 20.95 38.43
N ASN A 467 -21.32 20.99 37.46
CA ASN A 467 -19.88 21.21 37.65
C ASN A 467 -19.06 20.04 38.19
N LYS A 468 -19.19 18.87 37.56
CA LYS A 468 -18.31 17.72 37.82
C LYS A 468 -16.86 18.05 37.48
N LEU A 469 -15.97 17.79 38.43
CA LEU A 469 -14.52 17.96 38.26
C LEU A 469 -13.86 16.60 38.16
N ILE A 470 -13.04 16.41 37.12
CA ILE A 470 -12.14 15.26 36.99
C ILE A 470 -10.71 15.77 37.13
N ASN A 471 -9.96 15.12 38.01
CA ASN A 471 -8.55 15.38 38.23
C ASN A 471 -7.72 14.47 37.34
N LEU A 472 -6.90 15.06 36.49
CA LEU A 472 -5.97 14.33 35.63
C LEU A 472 -4.55 14.60 36.13
N ALA A 473 -3.78 13.53 36.32
CA ALA A 473 -2.37 13.60 36.67
C ALA A 473 -1.52 12.85 35.64
N TRP A 474 -0.45 13.49 35.21
CA TRP A 474 0.50 12.99 34.23
C TRP A 474 1.90 13.02 34.82
N PHE A 475 2.64 11.92 34.66
CA PHE A 475 3.98 11.73 35.18
C PHE A 475 4.91 11.28 34.05
N ARG A 476 5.99 12.01 33.81
CA ARG A 476 7.02 11.63 32.85
C ARG A 476 7.95 10.60 33.46
N LEU A 477 8.19 9.51 32.74
CA LEU A 477 9.20 8.52 33.08
C LEU A 477 10.48 8.79 32.26
N GLY A 478 11.60 8.94 32.95
CA GLY A 478 12.91 9.21 32.35
C GLY A 478 13.04 10.59 31.69
N THR A 479 14.15 10.75 30.97
CA THR A 479 14.45 11.95 30.20
C THR A 479 13.80 11.93 28.82
N THR A 480 13.50 13.11 28.27
CA THR A 480 13.04 13.23 26.87
C THR A 480 13.50 14.53 26.24
N HIS A 481 13.73 14.48 24.94
CA HIS A 481 14.01 15.63 24.08
C HIS A 481 12.78 16.07 23.26
N LEU A 482 11.64 15.41 23.45
CA LEU A 482 10.34 15.87 22.95
C LEU A 482 9.77 16.97 23.85
N ASN A 483 8.77 17.68 23.32
CA ASN A 483 7.98 18.68 24.03
C ASN A 483 6.55 18.13 24.20
N PRO A 484 6.27 17.33 25.24
CA PRO A 484 4.96 16.74 25.43
C PRO A 484 3.86 17.82 25.51
N GLU A 485 2.78 17.61 24.77
CA GLU A 485 1.57 18.42 24.73
C GLU A 485 0.37 17.55 25.11
N LEU A 486 -0.45 18.07 26.02
CA LEU A 486 -1.73 17.48 26.40
C LEU A 486 -2.85 18.35 25.84
N THR A 487 -3.75 17.78 25.03
CA THR A 487 -4.88 18.49 24.43
C THR A 487 -6.21 17.87 24.83
N ILE A 488 -7.13 18.71 25.27
CA ILE A 488 -8.48 18.33 25.71
C ILE A 488 -9.49 18.67 24.62
N PHE A 489 -10.39 17.73 24.37
CA PHE A 489 -11.55 17.91 23.50
C PHE A 489 -12.84 17.58 24.27
N ASP A 490 -13.94 18.24 23.93
CA ASP A 490 -15.26 17.87 24.46
C ASP A 490 -15.80 16.56 23.85
N GLN A 491 -17.00 16.14 24.28
CA GLN A 491 -17.69 14.97 23.71
C GLN A 491 -17.83 15.00 22.19
N ASN A 492 -17.90 16.20 21.59
CA ASN A 492 -18.01 16.43 20.16
C ASN A 492 -16.65 16.63 19.47
N ARG A 493 -15.54 16.36 20.19
CA ARG A 493 -14.16 16.50 19.72
C ARG A 493 -13.74 17.92 19.32
N ASN A 494 -14.43 18.93 19.82
CA ASN A 494 -13.97 20.31 19.69
C ASN A 494 -12.86 20.58 20.71
N ARG A 495 -11.71 21.09 20.24
CA ARG A 495 -10.58 21.45 21.09
C ARG A 495 -11.03 22.49 22.11
N LYS A 496 -10.87 22.19 23.40
CA LYS A 496 -11.15 23.13 24.49
C LYS A 496 -9.90 23.80 24.99
N LYS A 497 -8.83 23.02 25.18
CA LYS A 497 -7.58 23.54 25.76
C LYS A 497 -6.40 22.65 25.41
N SER A 498 -5.21 23.24 25.36
CA SER A 498 -3.95 22.50 25.28
C SER A 498 -2.96 23.01 26.32
N TYR A 499 -2.13 22.12 26.82
CA TYR A 499 -1.10 22.37 27.81
C TYR A 499 0.21 21.83 27.29
N LEU A 500 1.18 22.73 27.17
CA LEU A 500 2.55 22.36 26.83
C LEU A 500 3.30 21.98 28.11
N LEU A 501 3.69 20.71 28.23
CA LEU A 501 4.29 20.16 29.46
C LEU A 501 5.80 20.40 29.50
N ARG A 502 6.46 20.56 28.35
CA ARG A 502 7.91 20.82 28.22
C ARG A 502 8.73 19.83 29.05
N ARG A 503 9.54 20.32 30.00
CA ARG A 503 10.45 19.53 30.84
C ARG A 503 9.84 19.09 32.19
N ARG A 504 8.55 19.33 32.44
CA ARG A 504 7.91 18.98 33.71
C ARG A 504 7.97 17.46 33.94
N LYS A 505 8.35 17.03 35.15
CA LYS A 505 8.27 15.61 35.57
C LYS A 505 6.83 15.22 35.93
N GLN A 506 6.03 16.16 36.47
CA GLN A 506 4.64 15.95 36.85
C GLN A 506 3.75 17.10 36.37
N PHE A 507 2.51 16.79 36.00
CA PHE A 507 1.49 17.78 35.68
C PHE A 507 0.11 17.31 36.17
N THR A 508 -0.59 18.17 36.90
CA THR A 508 -1.96 17.93 37.34
C THR A 508 -2.88 19.03 36.84
N PHE A 509 -4.10 18.68 36.46
CA PHE A 509 -5.13 19.66 36.14
C PHE A 509 -6.53 19.12 36.43
N GLN A 510 -7.46 20.05 36.64
CA GLN A 510 -8.87 19.74 36.85
C GLN A 510 -9.67 20.13 35.60
N TYR A 511 -10.49 19.21 35.10
CA TYR A 511 -11.42 19.47 34.01
C TYR A 511 -12.85 19.51 34.52
N ARG A 512 -13.54 20.62 34.26
CA ARG A 512 -14.96 20.78 34.55
C ARG A 512 -15.78 20.29 33.36
N ILE A 513 -16.54 19.22 33.56
CA ILE A 513 -17.36 18.61 32.51
C ILE A 513 -18.62 19.46 32.32
N PRO A 514 -18.93 19.90 31.08
CA PRO A 514 -20.17 20.60 30.80
C PRO A 514 -21.41 19.73 31.09
N VAL A 515 -22.51 20.36 31.53
CA VAL A 515 -23.79 19.69 31.78
C VAL A 515 -24.26 18.96 30.52
N GLY A 516 -24.74 17.72 30.68
CA GLY A 516 -25.21 16.87 29.59
C GLY A 516 -24.11 16.14 28.81
N GLN A 517 -22.83 16.30 29.15
CA GLN A 517 -21.76 15.51 28.57
C GLN A 517 -21.49 14.23 29.37
N GLU A 518 -21.36 13.11 28.65
CA GLU A 518 -21.10 11.78 29.19
C GLU A 518 -19.65 11.32 29.00
N ALA A 519 -18.88 12.04 28.19
CA ALA A 519 -17.47 11.75 27.96
C ALA A 519 -16.72 12.98 27.45
N PHE A 520 -15.40 12.96 27.56
CA PHE A 520 -14.50 13.91 26.91
C PHE A 520 -13.23 13.17 26.45
N TYR A 521 -12.40 13.84 25.66
CA TYR A 521 -11.22 13.22 25.08
C TYR A 521 -9.93 13.95 25.47
N LEU A 522 -8.88 13.16 25.63
CA LEU A 522 -7.55 13.61 26.01
C LEU A 522 -6.53 13.07 25.02
N ARG A 523 -5.83 13.95 24.31
CA ARG A 523 -4.71 13.58 23.44
C ARG A 523 -3.39 13.92 24.11
N ILE A 524 -2.46 12.96 24.08
CA ILE A 524 -1.07 13.15 24.46
C ILE A 524 -0.22 13.01 23.20
N SER A 525 0.59 14.02 22.91
CA SER A 525 1.43 14.09 21.70
C SER A 525 2.68 14.93 21.95
N ASP A 526 3.54 15.07 20.93
CA ASP A 526 4.57 16.12 20.88
C ASP A 526 3.96 17.43 20.33
N GLU A 527 4.44 18.58 20.83
CA GLU A 527 4.12 19.89 20.25
C GLU A 527 4.70 20.00 18.84
N VAL A 528 3.86 20.26 17.85
CA VAL A 528 4.33 20.48 16.47
C VAL A 528 4.96 21.87 16.36
N GLY A 529 6.26 21.96 16.65
CA GLY A 529 7.13 23.08 16.32
C GLY A 529 8.24 22.64 15.38
N PHE A 530 8.41 23.33 14.23
CA PHE A 530 9.55 23.09 13.34
C PHE A 530 10.86 23.48 14.05
N LEU A 531 11.65 22.50 14.47
CA LEU A 531 13.05 22.71 14.83
C LEU A 531 13.90 22.70 13.55
N LYS A 532 14.24 23.90 13.07
CA LYS A 532 15.18 24.09 11.96
C LYS A 532 16.55 23.52 12.40
N GLY A 533 17.00 22.45 11.75
CA GLY A 533 18.37 21.91 11.93
C GLY A 533 18.52 20.65 12.78
N VAL A 534 17.44 20.03 13.27
CA VAL A 534 17.53 18.73 13.97
C VAL A 534 17.09 17.61 13.04
N ALA A 535 18.02 17.10 12.24
CA ALA A 535 17.88 15.83 11.55
C ALA A 535 18.63 14.75 12.34
N GLY A 536 17.93 13.70 12.78
CA GLY A 536 18.61 12.42 13.06
C GLY A 536 18.66 11.88 14.50
N SER A 537 17.68 12.11 15.38
CA SER A 537 17.47 11.18 16.49
C SER A 537 15.99 10.93 16.77
N TYR A 538 15.64 9.64 16.90
CA TYR A 538 14.33 9.18 17.36
C TYR A 538 14.22 9.54 18.84
N GLN A 539 13.48 10.60 19.12
CA GLN A 539 13.23 11.07 20.48
C GLN A 539 11.85 10.57 20.87
N SER A 540 11.77 9.79 21.95
CA SER A 540 10.54 9.22 22.52
C SER A 540 10.31 9.76 23.93
N PHE A 541 9.13 9.51 24.51
CA PHE A 541 8.94 9.65 25.96
C PHE A 541 7.99 8.60 26.50
N HIS A 542 8.22 8.25 27.76
CA HIS A 542 7.41 7.33 28.54
C HIS A 542 6.63 8.13 29.59
N TYR A 543 5.41 7.72 29.89
CA TYR A 543 4.62 8.40 30.90
C TYR A 543 3.60 7.48 31.58
N VAL A 544 3.18 7.90 32.79
CA VAL A 544 2.03 7.35 33.51
C VAL A 544 0.94 8.42 33.56
N LEU A 545 -0.30 8.01 33.30
CA LEU A 545 -1.49 8.86 33.34
C LEU A 545 -2.52 8.29 34.30
N THR A 546 -3.13 9.16 35.12
CA THR A 546 -4.27 8.82 35.98
C THR A 546 -5.41 9.82 35.82
N ALA A 547 -6.64 9.33 35.95
CA ALA A 547 -7.87 10.12 35.98
C ALA A 547 -8.68 9.76 37.23
N ASN A 548 -9.00 10.76 38.06
CA ASN A 548 -9.68 10.62 39.34
C ASN A 548 -10.91 11.51 39.45
#